data_AF-A0A1T5JDY2-F1
#
_entry.id   AF-A0A1T5JDY2-F1
#
_cell.length_a   1.000
_cell.length_b   1.000
_cell.length_c   1.000
_cell.angle_alpha   90.00
_cell.angle_beta   90.00
_cell.angle_gamma   90.00
#
_symmetry.space_group_name_H-M   'P 1'
#
loop_
_entity.id
_entity.type
_entity.pdbx_description
1 polymer ?
#
loop_
_entity_poly.entity_id
_entity_poly.type
_entity_poly.pdbx_seq_one_letter_code
_entity_poly.pdbx_strand_id
1 'polypeptide(L)'
;MTITTHHRTRRARLAAVVGGLAAIAALGMTAPAATAAPDDGAAPVRVEAVTSDTPVMVEDLKISATAAAKTYYCAVLDGTFGCKNAKPGTGLVVARLYQHIDYGGFQVVVYNPKYKTGCSAGTGDNEGGANLGTALSNKITSVKTYNHCDVRLYNGNNKSGAYTGFIDKDSYLGSFNDRANSFRIS
;
A
#
# COMPACT_ATOMS: atom_id res chain seq x y z
N MET A 1 -35.08 -25.00 28.83
CA MET A 1 -36.44 -24.79 28.29
C MET A 1 -36.60 -23.29 28.20
N THR A 2 -36.37 -22.66 27.04
CA THR A 2 -37.33 -22.51 25.94
C THR A 2 -36.60 -22.43 24.59
N ILE A 3 -37.15 -23.13 23.59
CA ILE A 3 -36.76 -23.13 22.18
C ILE A 3 -37.68 -22.16 21.44
N THR A 4 -37.14 -21.34 20.52
CA THR A 4 -37.97 -20.76 19.46
C THR A 4 -37.17 -20.58 18.16
N THR A 5 -37.41 -21.49 17.22
CA THR A 5 -37.10 -21.42 15.78
C THR A 5 -38.30 -20.84 15.01
N HIS A 6 -38.05 -20.01 13.98
CA HIS A 6 -38.93 -19.74 12.82
C HIS A 6 -38.14 -18.90 11.79
N HIS A 7 -38.34 -18.90 10.47
CA HIS A 7 -38.89 -19.82 9.48
C HIS A 7 -38.39 -19.31 8.10
N ARG A 8 -38.09 -20.20 7.16
CA ARG A 8 -37.71 -19.93 5.75
C ARG A 8 -38.75 -19.07 5.00
N THR A 9 -38.32 -18.21 4.06
CA THR A 9 -39.03 -18.06 2.77
C THR A 9 -38.13 -17.57 1.62
N ARG A 10 -38.02 -18.39 0.56
CA ARG A 10 -37.53 -18.03 -0.78
C ARG A 10 -38.68 -17.46 -1.62
N ARG A 11 -38.46 -16.41 -2.43
CA ARG A 11 -39.17 -16.09 -3.71
C ARG A 11 -38.24 -15.17 -4.53
N ALA A 12 -37.53 -15.61 -5.58
CA ALA A 12 -37.95 -15.96 -6.93
C ALA A 12 -38.70 -14.85 -7.68
N ARG A 13 -38.07 -14.29 -8.73
CA ARG A 13 -38.76 -13.83 -9.96
C ARG A 13 -37.90 -14.13 -11.20
N LEU A 14 -38.48 -14.96 -12.07
CA LEU A 14 -38.13 -15.23 -13.46
C LEU A 14 -38.68 -14.14 -14.40
N ALA A 15 -38.03 -13.96 -15.55
CA ALA A 15 -38.59 -13.87 -16.93
C ALA A 15 -37.43 -13.42 -17.85
N ALA A 16 -36.84 -14.17 -18.80
CA ALA A 16 -37.31 -14.98 -19.93
C ALA A 16 -37.94 -14.18 -21.10
N VAL A 17 -37.64 -14.66 -22.33
CA VAL A 17 -38.23 -14.38 -23.67
C VAL A 17 -37.39 -13.44 -24.55
N VAL A 18 -37.09 -13.68 -25.85
CA VAL A 18 -36.97 -14.81 -26.81
C VAL A 18 -36.58 -14.16 -28.16
N GLY A 19 -35.84 -14.90 -29.00
CA GLY A 19 -35.90 -14.80 -30.48
C GLY A 19 -34.99 -13.74 -31.12
N GLY A 20 -34.33 -13.99 -32.25
CA GLY A 20 -34.38 -15.11 -33.18
C GLY A 20 -33.22 -15.03 -34.18
N LEU A 21 -32.96 -16.17 -34.83
CA LEU A 21 -32.05 -16.28 -35.97
C LEU A 21 -32.63 -15.57 -37.20
N ALA A 22 -31.77 -14.88 -37.95
CA ALA A 22 -31.89 -14.74 -39.40
C ALA A 22 -30.48 -14.67 -40.00
N ALA A 23 -30.22 -15.53 -40.98
CA ALA A 23 -28.98 -15.60 -41.73
C ALA A 23 -29.23 -15.15 -43.19
N ILE A 24 -28.12 -14.80 -43.86
CA ILE A 24 -27.79 -14.97 -45.30
C ILE A 24 -27.51 -13.68 -46.12
N ALA A 25 -26.28 -13.69 -46.67
CA ALA A 25 -25.72 -13.19 -47.95
C ALA A 25 -25.53 -11.69 -48.28
N ALA A 26 -24.25 -11.32 -48.30
CA ALA A 26 -23.44 -10.64 -49.33
C ALA A 26 -24.12 -9.85 -50.47
N LEU A 27 -23.61 -8.63 -50.71
CA LEU A 27 -22.99 -8.17 -51.99
C LEU A 27 -22.39 -6.77 -51.80
N GLY A 28 -21.27 -6.51 -52.47
CA GLY A 28 -20.38 -5.37 -52.21
C GLY A 28 -20.88 -4.02 -52.70
N MET A 29 -20.40 -2.98 -52.01
CA MET A 29 -20.27 -1.61 -52.53
C MET A 29 -19.02 -0.98 -51.93
N THR A 30 -18.22 -0.34 -52.80
CA THR A 30 -16.97 0.35 -52.53
C THR A 30 -17.17 1.76 -51.99
N ALA A 31 -16.26 2.16 -51.09
CA ALA A 31 -15.86 3.52 -50.65
C ALA A 31 -16.78 4.28 -49.67
N PRO A 32 -16.26 5.23 -48.83
CA PRO A 32 -14.91 5.81 -48.82
C PRO A 32 -14.11 5.57 -47.51
N ALA A 33 -12.79 5.71 -47.62
CA ALA A 33 -11.87 5.75 -46.49
C ALA A 33 -12.17 6.97 -45.60
N ALA A 34 -12.69 6.73 -44.40
CA ALA A 34 -12.66 7.71 -43.34
C ALA A 34 -11.24 7.69 -42.74
N THR A 35 -10.50 8.77 -42.94
CA THR A 35 -9.30 9.10 -42.17
C THR A 35 -9.68 9.18 -40.69
N ALA A 36 -9.37 8.12 -39.94
CA ALA A 36 -9.39 8.16 -38.48
C ALA A 36 -8.26 9.09 -38.01
N ALA A 37 -8.61 10.01 -37.11
CA ALA A 37 -7.67 10.86 -36.38
C ALA A 37 -6.63 10.01 -35.63
N PRO A 38 -5.43 10.54 -35.34
CA PRO A 38 -4.48 9.82 -34.50
C PRO A 38 -5.10 9.62 -33.12
N ASP A 39 -5.33 8.35 -32.79
CA ASP A 39 -5.66 7.92 -31.44
C ASP A 39 -4.37 8.09 -30.64
N ASP A 40 -4.24 9.20 -29.92
CA ASP A 40 -3.24 9.37 -28.86
C ASP A 40 -3.62 8.44 -27.69
N GLY A 41 -3.58 7.14 -27.96
CA GLY A 41 -3.76 6.06 -27.01
C GLY A 41 -2.59 6.11 -26.05
N ALA A 42 -2.73 6.90 -24.99
CA ALA A 42 -1.87 6.86 -23.83
C ALA A 42 -1.75 5.39 -23.38
N ALA A 43 -0.60 4.79 -23.65
CA ALA A 43 -0.31 3.44 -23.21
C ALA A 43 -0.59 3.38 -21.70
N PRO A 44 -1.39 2.41 -21.22
CA PRO A 44 -1.59 2.25 -19.78
C PRO A 44 -0.22 1.99 -19.17
N VAL A 45 0.26 2.94 -18.35
CA VAL A 45 1.46 2.78 -17.54
C VAL A 45 1.18 1.60 -16.61
N ARG A 46 1.63 0.41 -17.01
CA ARG A 46 1.71 -0.75 -16.13
C ARG A 46 2.79 -0.41 -15.13
N VAL A 47 2.38 0.05 -13.96
CA VAL A 47 3.27 0.06 -12.79
C VAL A 47 3.43 -1.40 -12.40
N GLU A 48 4.38 -2.08 -13.02
CA GLU A 48 4.80 -3.41 -12.59
C GLU A 48 5.19 -3.29 -11.12
N ALA A 49 4.60 -4.16 -10.30
CA ALA A 49 5.09 -4.38 -8.95
C ALA A 49 6.48 -4.99 -9.09
N VAL A 50 7.49 -4.14 -9.09
CA VAL A 50 8.89 -4.55 -9.00
C VAL A 50 9.07 -5.17 -7.62
N THR A 51 8.85 -6.48 -7.51
CA THR A 51 9.55 -7.32 -6.53
C THR A 51 10.97 -7.43 -7.04
N SER A 52 11.75 -6.38 -6.83
CA SER A 52 13.18 -6.38 -7.13
C SER A 52 13.85 -7.31 -6.11
N ASP A 53 14.46 -8.40 -6.57
CA ASP A 53 15.39 -9.20 -5.76
C ASP A 53 16.59 -8.36 -5.28
N THR A 54 16.81 -7.20 -5.90
CA THR A 54 17.77 -6.20 -5.45
C THR A 54 17.22 -5.42 -4.25
N PRO A 55 17.93 -5.40 -3.10
CA PRO A 55 17.51 -4.67 -1.93
C PRO A 55 17.26 -3.19 -2.21
N VAL A 56 16.16 -2.63 -1.69
CA VAL A 56 15.82 -1.21 -1.88
C VAL A 56 16.59 -0.36 -0.89
N MET A 57 17.54 0.44 -1.38
CA MET A 57 18.31 1.37 -0.55
C MET A 57 17.65 2.77 -0.53
N VAL A 58 18.01 3.58 0.47
CA VAL A 58 17.53 4.97 0.57
C VAL A 58 17.96 5.79 -0.66
N GLU A 59 19.18 5.56 -1.15
CA GLU A 59 19.74 6.19 -2.35
C GLU A 59 19.02 5.78 -3.66
N ASP A 60 18.40 4.61 -3.69
CA ASP A 60 17.64 4.10 -4.85
C ASP A 60 16.23 4.69 -4.92
N LEU A 61 15.75 5.26 -3.81
CA LEU A 61 14.46 5.93 -3.80
C LEU A 61 14.56 7.15 -4.71
N LYS A 62 14.11 6.97 -5.96
CA LYS A 62 13.65 8.08 -6.80
C LYS A 62 12.47 8.70 -6.09
N ILE A 63 12.74 9.64 -5.20
CA ILE A 63 11.71 10.47 -4.58
C ILE A 63 11.21 11.36 -5.70
N SER A 64 10.23 10.85 -6.44
CA SER A 64 9.60 11.58 -7.51
C SER A 64 9.04 12.86 -6.90
N ALA A 65 9.60 14.00 -7.29
CA ALA A 65 9.19 15.32 -6.82
C ALA A 65 7.70 15.60 -7.04
N THR A 66 7.04 14.79 -7.88
CA THR A 66 5.62 14.85 -8.22
C THR A 66 4.70 13.97 -7.36
N ALA A 67 5.21 13.05 -6.51
CA ALA A 67 4.36 12.09 -5.78
C ALA A 67 4.36 12.28 -4.24
N ALA A 68 5.42 12.86 -3.66
CA ALA A 68 5.46 13.17 -2.23
C ALA A 68 5.79 14.64 -1.99
N ALA A 69 4.83 15.40 -1.43
CA ALA A 69 5.00 16.83 -1.15
C ALA A 69 6.11 17.09 -0.12
N LYS A 70 6.40 16.12 0.76
CA LYS A 70 7.49 16.18 1.74
C LYS A 70 7.95 14.78 2.13
N THR A 71 9.25 14.60 2.37
CA THR A 71 9.83 13.35 2.86
C THR A 71 10.47 13.55 4.22
N TYR A 72 10.11 12.70 5.17
CA TYR A 72 10.76 12.57 6.48
C TYR A 72 11.56 11.27 6.50
N TYR A 73 12.67 11.26 7.22
CA TYR A 73 13.51 10.07 7.33
C TYR A 73 13.55 9.59 8.76
N CYS A 74 13.65 8.28 8.92
CA CYS A 74 13.84 7.68 10.22
C CYS A 74 14.74 6.46 10.19
N ALA A 75 15.96 6.61 10.70
CA ALA A 75 16.82 5.48 10.97
C ALA A 75 16.34 4.73 12.22
N VAL A 76 16.08 3.43 12.07
CA VAL A 76 15.84 2.48 13.16
C VAL A 76 17.01 1.52 13.30
N LEU A 77 17.17 0.96 14.50
CA LEU A 77 18.20 -0.03 14.82
C LEU A 77 17.58 -1.12 15.69
N ASP A 78 18.06 -2.34 15.49
CA ASP A 78 17.61 -3.53 16.20
C ASP A 78 17.74 -3.37 17.72
N GLY A 79 16.73 -3.85 18.44
CA GLY A 79 16.65 -3.77 19.89
C GLY A 79 16.46 -2.36 20.45
N THR A 80 16.32 -1.34 19.59
CA THR A 80 16.14 0.05 20.02
C THR A 80 14.76 0.61 19.65
N PHE A 81 14.34 1.61 20.41
CA PHE A 81 13.16 2.42 20.07
C PHE A 81 13.57 3.89 19.93
N GLY A 82 12.97 4.56 18.96
CA GLY A 82 13.19 5.96 18.64
C GLY A 82 13.98 6.16 17.36
N CYS A 83 13.67 7.28 16.70
CA CYS A 83 14.26 7.68 15.46
C CYS A 83 15.69 8.20 15.66
N LYS A 84 16.69 7.53 15.10
CA LYS A 84 18.11 7.86 15.36
C LYS A 84 18.68 8.92 14.42
N ASN A 85 18.19 8.99 13.18
CA ASN A 85 18.58 10.00 12.20
C ASN A 85 17.36 10.46 11.41
N ALA A 86 17.17 11.78 11.36
CA ALA A 86 16.09 12.44 10.61
C ALA A 86 16.54 12.98 9.23
N LYS A 87 17.79 12.69 8.84
CA LYS A 87 18.37 13.05 7.54
C LYS A 87 18.43 11.81 6.65
N PRO A 88 18.37 11.96 5.31
CA PRO A 88 18.71 10.86 4.41
C PRO A 88 20.12 10.36 4.72
N GLY A 89 20.26 9.06 4.88
CA GLY A 89 21.54 8.37 5.06
C GLY A 89 21.58 7.13 4.18
N THR A 90 22.68 6.38 4.23
CA THR A 90 22.79 5.09 3.54
C THR A 90 22.12 3.99 4.36
N GLY A 91 21.54 3.02 3.67
CA GLY A 91 20.93 1.84 4.29
C GLY A 91 19.71 1.31 3.56
N LEU A 92 19.21 0.17 4.03
CA LEU A 92 18.02 -0.45 3.46
C LEU A 92 16.76 0.21 3.97
N VAL A 93 15.88 0.58 3.04
CA VAL A 93 14.52 1.00 3.34
C VAL A 93 13.78 -0.20 3.87
N VAL A 94 13.14 -0.08 5.02
CA VAL A 94 12.34 -1.17 5.62
C VAL A 94 10.85 -0.88 5.49
N ALA A 95 10.46 0.39 5.55
CA ALA A 95 9.09 0.82 5.35
C ALA A 95 8.99 2.24 4.82
N ARG A 96 7.88 2.54 4.14
CA ARG A 96 7.41 3.87 3.78
C ARG A 96 5.99 4.03 4.30
N LEU A 97 5.79 5.03 5.16
CA LEU A 97 4.50 5.40 5.73
C LEU A 97 4.00 6.66 5.04
N TYR A 98 2.74 6.69 4.61
CA TYR A 98 2.21 7.77 3.76
C TYR A 98 1.01 8.45 4.39
N GLN A 99 0.90 9.74 4.13
CA GLN A 99 -0.17 10.57 4.68
C GLN A 99 -1.54 10.21 4.11
N HIS A 100 -1.63 9.95 2.81
CA HIS A 100 -2.89 9.70 2.13
C HIS A 100 -2.98 8.25 1.65
N ILE A 101 -4.17 7.88 1.18
CA ILE A 101 -4.40 6.62 0.48
C ILE A 101 -3.51 6.51 -0.77
N ASP A 102 -3.36 5.29 -1.26
CA ASP A 102 -2.66 5.00 -2.51
C ASP A 102 -1.24 5.61 -2.57
N TYR A 103 -0.59 5.69 -1.40
CA TYR A 103 0.80 6.11 -1.23
C TYR A 103 1.05 7.58 -1.58
N GLY A 104 0.05 8.45 -1.38
CA GLY A 104 0.14 9.89 -1.62
C GLY A 104 0.47 10.74 -0.38
N GLY A 105 0.62 12.04 -0.61
CA GLY A 105 0.88 13.05 0.43
C GLY A 105 2.33 13.05 0.89
N PHE A 106 2.62 13.47 2.13
CA PHE A 106 3.97 13.29 2.66
C PHE A 106 4.27 11.82 2.90
N GLN A 107 5.56 11.51 3.01
CA GLN A 107 6.01 10.17 3.41
C GLN A 107 7.04 10.19 4.54
N VAL A 108 7.09 9.11 5.30
CA VAL A 108 8.15 8.78 6.24
C VAL A 108 8.90 7.57 5.71
N VAL A 109 10.15 7.76 5.30
CA VAL A 109 11.07 6.70 4.89
C VAL A 109 11.75 6.16 6.14
N VAL A 110 11.38 4.93 6.52
CA VAL A 110 12.03 4.20 7.60
C VAL A 110 13.12 3.32 6.99
N TYR A 111 14.32 3.40 7.54
CA TYR A 111 15.46 2.65 7.02
C TYR A 111 16.35 2.15 8.17
N ASN A 112 17.12 1.09 7.90
CA ASN A 112 18.12 0.58 8.83
C ASN A 112 19.52 0.69 8.19
N PRO A 113 20.42 1.51 8.75
CA PRO A 113 21.76 1.72 8.17
C PRO A 113 22.70 0.52 8.35
N LYS A 114 22.33 -0.46 9.18
CA LYS A 114 23.14 -1.66 9.45
C LYS A 114 22.75 -2.84 8.57
N TYR A 115 21.54 -2.84 8.01
CA TYR A 115 21.08 -3.95 7.20
C TYR A 115 21.80 -4.05 5.86
N LYS A 116 21.99 -5.31 5.44
CA LYS A 116 22.55 -5.71 4.15
C LYS A 116 21.57 -6.56 3.34
N THR A 117 20.69 -7.28 4.02
CA THR A 117 19.72 -8.20 3.39
C THR A 117 18.26 -7.90 3.76
N GLY A 118 18.02 -7.02 4.74
CA GLY A 118 16.67 -6.71 5.22
C GLY A 118 16.36 -7.34 6.58
N CYS A 119 15.07 -7.43 6.90
CA CYS A 119 14.61 -8.05 8.13
C CYS A 119 14.73 -9.58 8.05
N SER A 120 14.88 -10.22 9.21
CA SER A 120 15.00 -11.67 9.30
C SER A 120 13.67 -12.27 9.74
N ALA A 121 13.31 -13.45 9.25
CA ALA A 121 12.07 -14.15 9.64
C ALA A 121 12.04 -14.68 11.09
N GLY A 122 12.88 -14.14 11.97
CA GLY A 122 12.95 -14.52 13.38
C GLY A 122 11.76 -13.97 14.17
N THR A 123 11.29 -14.70 15.16
CA THR A 123 10.11 -14.35 15.99
C THR A 123 10.35 -13.20 16.98
N GLY A 124 11.50 -12.54 16.89
CA GLY A 124 11.87 -11.46 17.80
C GLY A 124 11.18 -10.16 17.47
N ASP A 125 10.87 -9.94 16.19
CA ASP A 125 10.27 -8.72 15.61
C ASP A 125 10.91 -7.44 16.19
N ASN A 126 12.21 -7.42 16.44
CA ASN A 126 12.91 -6.36 17.19
C ASN A 126 13.77 -5.46 16.30
N GLU A 127 13.42 -5.34 15.03
CA GLU A 127 14.11 -4.57 13.98
C GLU A 127 13.98 -3.04 14.19
N GLY A 128 13.20 -2.66 15.20
CA GLY A 128 13.16 -1.33 15.80
C GLY A 128 11.77 -0.71 15.76
N GLY A 129 11.71 0.61 15.86
CA GLY A 129 10.46 1.36 15.84
C GLY A 129 10.64 2.77 16.39
N ALA A 130 9.65 3.63 16.20
CA ALA A 130 9.69 4.99 16.73
C ALA A 130 8.30 5.57 16.96
N ASN A 131 8.25 6.64 17.77
CA ASN A 131 7.13 7.57 17.76
C ASN A 131 7.19 8.43 16.50
N LEU A 132 6.05 8.72 15.89
CA LEU A 132 5.93 9.58 14.71
C LEU A 132 6.15 11.06 15.06
N GLY A 133 5.94 11.43 16.32
CA GLY A 133 6.05 12.81 16.79
C GLY A 133 4.86 13.67 16.35
N THR A 134 4.72 14.83 16.97
CA THR A 134 3.51 15.67 16.86
C THR A 134 3.14 16.08 15.44
N ALA A 135 4.13 16.27 14.56
CA ALA A 135 3.89 16.68 13.17
C ALA A 135 3.33 15.56 12.28
N LEU A 136 3.53 14.28 12.64
CA LEU A 136 3.21 13.12 11.81
C LEU A 136 2.21 12.17 12.48
N SER A 137 2.02 12.30 13.79
CA SER A 137 0.99 11.61 14.57
C SER A 137 -0.40 11.82 13.99
N ASN A 138 -1.19 10.75 13.93
CA ASN A 138 -2.56 10.75 13.43
C ASN A 138 -2.69 11.24 11.97
N LYS A 139 -1.73 10.88 11.12
CA LYS A 139 -1.72 11.26 9.70
C LYS A 139 -1.47 10.11 8.73
N ILE A 140 -1.08 8.93 9.21
CA ILE A 140 -0.69 7.82 8.32
C ILE A 140 -1.95 7.07 7.88
N THR A 141 -2.06 6.86 6.56
CA THR A 141 -3.23 6.27 5.90
C THR A 141 -2.87 5.13 4.94
N SER A 142 -1.62 5.04 4.47
CA SER A 142 -1.15 3.90 3.66
C SER A 142 0.32 3.58 3.93
N VAL A 143 0.74 2.36 3.58
CA VAL A 143 2.04 1.79 3.95
C VAL A 143 2.59 0.87 2.84
N LYS A 144 3.91 0.94 2.63
CA LYS A 144 4.68 -0.07 1.88
C LYS A 144 5.87 -0.52 2.70
N THR A 145 6.13 -1.82 2.79
CA THR A 145 7.38 -2.35 3.31
C THR A 145 8.26 -2.90 2.19
N TYR A 146 9.52 -3.13 2.54
CA TYR A 146 10.57 -3.51 1.61
C TYR A 146 11.53 -4.46 2.32
N ASN A 147 12.34 -5.18 1.53
CA ASN A 147 13.45 -5.99 2.05
C ASN A 147 13.00 -6.99 3.14
N HIS A 148 11.90 -7.70 2.88
CA HIS A 148 11.33 -8.72 3.78
C HIS A 148 10.99 -8.22 5.19
N CYS A 149 10.74 -6.92 5.32
CA CYS A 149 10.28 -6.34 6.57
C CYS A 149 8.76 -6.16 6.56
N ASP A 150 8.19 -6.10 7.74
CA ASP A 150 6.79 -5.82 7.99
C ASP A 150 6.70 -4.62 8.95
N VAL A 151 5.55 -3.96 9.01
CA VAL A 151 5.34 -2.89 9.98
C VAL A 151 4.02 -3.03 10.70
N ARG A 152 4.06 -2.78 12.01
CA ARG A 152 2.87 -2.65 12.86
C ARG A 152 2.74 -1.22 13.34
N LEU A 153 1.53 -0.67 13.23
CA LEU A 153 1.20 0.67 13.68
C LEU A 153 0.44 0.60 15.01
N TYR A 154 0.66 1.62 15.85
CA TYR A 154 0.07 1.77 17.17
C TYR A 154 -0.54 3.16 17.31
N ASN A 155 -1.71 3.28 17.95
CA ASN A 155 -2.34 4.57 18.19
C ASN A 155 -1.90 5.27 19.48
N GLY A 156 -1.05 4.62 20.29
CA GLY A 156 -0.32 5.24 21.39
C GLY A 156 1.16 5.45 21.04
N ASN A 157 1.86 6.21 21.88
CA ASN A 157 3.31 6.31 21.83
C ASN A 157 3.96 5.06 22.45
N ASN A 158 5.21 4.79 22.10
CA ASN A 158 6.02 3.69 22.64
C ASN A 158 5.36 2.31 22.46
N LYS A 159 4.75 2.06 21.28
CA LYS A 159 4.11 0.78 20.94
C LYS A 159 2.96 0.41 21.87
N SER A 160 2.18 1.41 22.31
CA SER A 160 1.04 1.22 23.22
C SER A 160 -0.30 1.45 22.53
N GLY A 161 -1.38 1.05 23.19
CA GLY A 161 -2.75 1.23 22.70
C GLY A 161 -3.19 0.17 21.69
N ALA A 162 -4.20 0.51 20.89
CA ALA A 162 -4.68 -0.31 19.79
C ALA A 162 -3.65 -0.35 18.65
N TYR A 163 -3.59 -1.49 17.95
CA TYR A 163 -2.58 -1.73 16.93
C TYR A 163 -3.15 -2.49 15.73
N THR A 164 -2.45 -2.41 14.59
CA THR A 164 -2.76 -3.16 13.36
C THR A 164 -2.16 -4.57 13.40
N GLY A 165 -2.53 -5.44 12.46
CA GLY A 165 -1.64 -6.56 12.11
C GLY A 165 -0.25 -6.08 11.68
N PHE A 166 0.69 -7.01 11.47
CA PHE A 166 1.87 -6.69 10.66
C PHE A 166 1.43 -6.50 9.21
N ILE A 167 1.92 -5.45 8.58
CA ILE A 167 1.51 -4.99 7.25
C ILE A 167 2.73 -5.07 6.34
N ASP A 168 2.61 -5.83 5.25
CA ASP A 168 3.55 -5.78 4.14
C ASP A 168 3.25 -4.57 3.24
N LYS A 169 1.99 -4.43 2.86
CA LYS A 169 1.54 -3.38 1.97
C LYS A 169 0.05 -3.16 2.14
N ASP A 170 -0.33 -1.89 2.31
CA ASP A 170 -1.73 -1.51 2.37
C ASP A 170 -1.91 -0.10 1.80
N SER A 171 -2.79 0.05 0.81
CA SER A 171 -3.09 1.36 0.22
C SER A 171 -4.13 2.15 1.02
N TYR A 172 -4.79 1.52 2.00
CA TYR A 172 -5.82 2.13 2.84
C TYR A 172 -5.99 1.36 4.16
N LEU A 173 -5.54 1.94 5.27
CA LEU A 173 -5.57 1.32 6.61
C LEU A 173 -6.97 1.18 7.25
N GLY A 174 -8.04 1.51 6.51
CA GLY A 174 -9.42 1.36 6.97
C GLY A 174 -9.72 2.12 8.25
N SER A 175 -10.19 1.40 9.28
CA SER A 175 -10.52 1.97 10.58
C SER A 175 -9.29 2.50 11.34
N PHE A 176 -8.07 2.21 10.87
CA PHE A 176 -6.82 2.69 11.46
C PHE A 176 -6.23 3.93 10.76
N ASN A 177 -6.89 4.46 9.72
CA ASN A 177 -6.47 5.70 9.07
C ASN A 177 -6.34 6.85 10.05
N ASP A 178 -5.28 7.66 9.88
CA ASP A 178 -5.04 8.87 10.66
C ASP A 178 -5.03 8.62 12.18
N ARG A 179 -4.62 7.42 12.61
CA ARG A 179 -4.57 7.05 14.04
C ARG A 179 -3.20 6.65 14.54
N ALA A 180 -2.25 6.41 13.65
CA ALA A 180 -0.92 5.96 14.05
C ALA A 180 -0.16 7.08 14.79
N ASN A 181 0.40 6.74 15.94
CA ASN A 181 1.29 7.58 16.75
C ASN A 181 2.69 6.98 16.91
N SER A 182 2.80 5.65 16.82
CA SER A 182 4.09 4.97 16.77
C SER A 182 4.04 3.73 15.89
N PHE A 183 5.21 3.20 15.55
CA PHE A 183 5.34 1.99 14.74
C PHE A 183 6.44 1.07 15.26
N ARG A 184 6.40 -0.18 14.85
CA ARG A 184 7.42 -1.22 15.06
C ARG A 184 7.68 -1.92 13.73
N ILE A 185 8.96 -2.17 13.43
CA ILE A 185 9.39 -2.97 12.28
C ILE A 185 9.59 -4.41 12.74
N SER A 186 9.18 -5.37 11.90
CA SER A 186 9.51 -6.79 11.99
C SER A 186 10.26 -7.24 10.75
#